data_AF-A0A072PAX6-F1
#
_entry.id   AF-A0A072PAX6-F1
#
_cell.length_a   1.000
_cell.length_b   1.000
_cell.length_c   1.000
_cell.angle_alpha   90.00
_cell.angle_beta   90.00
_cell.angle_gamma   90.00
#
_symmetry.space_group_name_H-M   'P 1'
#
loop_
_entity.id
_entity.type
_entity.pdbx_description
1 polymer ?
#
loop_
_entity_poly.entity_id
_entity_poly.type
_entity_poly.pdbx_seq_one_letter_code
_entity_poly.pdbx_strand_id
1 'polypeptide(L)'
;PSTTVDPEAVALPGLARLPPELLLQIIRYLPVESAAAVALISKYHYLALKQYVLLGLSDIAGKRRFLRLFEVDLAEYIACHCCSILYRWKACAPRYECPRRYRRGMYRIHTLGLKYCPQHYPRELPLETVAAFLRGYERGPAYGPQLQELHHKCDAALPWHHWTPDVSRDTAARVVHGKLLLRTSYSLQVSL
;
A
#
# COMPACT_ATOMS: atom_id res chain seq x y z
N PRO A 1 52.93 -29.25 -8.37
CA PRO A 1 51.73 -29.72 -7.64
C PRO A 1 50.70 -28.58 -7.53
N SER A 2 49.80 -28.51 -8.51
CA SER A 2 48.69 -27.54 -8.58
C SER A 2 47.47 -28.15 -7.90
N THR A 3 47.09 -27.63 -6.74
CA THR A 3 45.86 -27.98 -6.04
C THR A 3 44.68 -27.27 -6.71
N THR A 4 43.98 -28.00 -7.57
CA THR A 4 42.64 -27.66 -8.06
C THR A 4 41.67 -27.67 -6.89
N VAL A 5 41.23 -26.50 -6.47
CA VAL A 5 40.13 -26.31 -5.51
C VAL A 5 38.83 -26.58 -6.29
N ASP A 6 38.15 -27.68 -5.97
CA ASP A 6 36.81 -27.96 -6.48
C ASP A 6 35.86 -26.80 -6.14
N PRO A 7 34.99 -26.36 -7.06
CA PRO A 7 34.00 -25.34 -6.76
C PRO A 7 33.04 -25.91 -5.72
N GLU A 8 33.16 -25.35 -4.51
CA GLU A 8 32.29 -25.59 -3.37
C GLU A 8 30.83 -25.55 -3.85
N ALA A 9 30.21 -26.74 -3.93
CA ALA A 9 28.83 -26.89 -4.30
C ALA A 9 27.99 -26.13 -3.27
N VAL A 10 27.58 -24.91 -3.61
CA VAL A 10 26.75 -24.05 -2.77
C VAL A 10 25.53 -24.87 -2.37
N ALA A 11 25.54 -25.38 -1.13
CA ALA A 11 24.51 -26.25 -0.63
C ALA A 11 23.19 -25.47 -0.67
N LEU A 12 22.29 -25.88 -1.56
CA LEU A 12 20.98 -25.24 -1.67
C LEU A 12 20.31 -25.28 -0.29
N PRO A 13 19.94 -24.14 0.30
CA PRO A 13 19.40 -24.12 1.65
C PRO A 13 17.98 -24.69 1.70
N GLY A 14 17.69 -25.46 2.76
CA GLY A 14 16.34 -25.78 3.22
C GLY A 14 15.40 -26.42 2.18
N LEU A 15 14.21 -25.82 2.03
CA LEU A 15 13.09 -26.29 1.18
C LEU A 15 13.50 -26.58 -0.27
N ALA A 16 14.53 -25.91 -0.79
CA ALA A 16 15.01 -26.12 -2.16
C ALA A 16 15.66 -27.49 -2.39
N ARG A 17 15.99 -28.25 -1.33
CA ARG A 17 16.52 -29.62 -1.42
C ARG A 17 15.43 -30.68 -1.46
N LEU A 18 14.19 -30.32 -1.13
CA LEU A 18 13.11 -31.29 -1.07
C LEU A 18 12.71 -31.70 -2.50
N PRO A 19 12.46 -32.99 -2.73
CA PRO A 19 11.89 -33.43 -4.00
C PRO A 19 10.48 -32.85 -4.17
N PRO A 20 10.01 -32.66 -5.42
CA PRO A 20 8.73 -32.01 -5.70
C PRO A 20 7.53 -32.66 -4.98
N GLU A 21 7.56 -33.96 -4.75
CA GLU A 21 6.50 -34.72 -4.06
C GLU A 21 6.34 -34.26 -2.60
N LEU A 22 7.45 -34.02 -1.90
CA LEU A 22 7.41 -33.51 -0.53
C LEU A 22 6.98 -32.04 -0.50
N LEU A 23 7.42 -31.23 -1.46
CA LEU A 23 6.92 -29.87 -1.61
C LEU A 23 5.40 -29.85 -1.84
N LEU A 24 4.89 -30.75 -2.68
CA LEU A 24 3.47 -30.93 -2.94
C LEU A 24 2.69 -31.34 -1.69
N GLN A 25 3.25 -32.24 -0.87
CA GLN A 25 2.64 -32.59 0.41
C GLN A 25 2.58 -31.40 1.35
N ILE A 26 3.67 -30.62 1.47
CA ILE A 26 3.70 -29.43 2.34
C ILE A 26 2.63 -28.43 1.93
N ILE A 27 2.55 -28.08 0.64
CA ILE A 27 1.61 -27.05 0.18
C ILE A 27 0.13 -27.46 0.31
N ARG A 28 -0.18 -28.76 0.40
CA ARG A 28 -1.56 -29.24 0.65
C ARG A 28 -2.09 -28.87 2.03
N TYR A 29 -1.20 -28.61 2.98
CA TYR A 29 -1.57 -28.15 4.33
C TYR A 29 -1.62 -26.63 4.45
N LEU A 30 -1.26 -25.90 3.39
CA LEU A 30 -1.28 -24.44 3.36
C LEU A 30 -2.57 -23.92 2.70
N PRO A 31 -3.08 -22.76 3.15
CA PRO A 31 -4.06 -22.01 2.37
C PRO A 31 -3.51 -21.73 0.97
N VAL A 32 -4.39 -21.70 -0.04
CA VAL A 32 -4.00 -21.58 -1.45
C VAL A 32 -3.11 -20.36 -1.73
N GLU A 33 -3.35 -19.26 -1.02
CA GLU A 33 -2.55 -18.04 -1.13
C GLU A 33 -1.13 -18.22 -0.59
N SER A 34 -0.99 -18.92 0.53
CA SER A 34 0.32 -19.22 1.12
C SER A 34 1.09 -20.24 0.27
N ALA A 35 0.39 -21.25 -0.24
CA ALA A 35 0.95 -22.21 -1.19
C ALA A 35 1.46 -21.53 -2.48
N ALA A 36 0.71 -20.56 -2.99
CA ALA A 36 1.14 -19.75 -4.14
C ALA A 36 2.35 -18.87 -3.81
N ALA A 37 2.47 -18.36 -2.58
CA ALA A 37 3.65 -17.60 -2.16
C ALA A 37 4.89 -18.49 -2.12
N VAL A 38 4.76 -19.75 -1.65
CA VAL A 38 5.85 -20.75 -1.69
C VAL A 38 6.35 -20.98 -3.12
N ALA A 39 5.43 -21.08 -4.09
CA ALA A 39 5.81 -21.22 -5.49
C ALA A 39 6.59 -20.02 -6.06
N LEU A 40 6.55 -18.85 -5.43
CA LEU A 40 7.29 -17.67 -5.87
C LEU A 40 8.64 -17.48 -5.17
N ILE A 41 9.03 -18.34 -4.23
CA ILE A 41 10.30 -18.22 -3.48
C ILE A 41 11.52 -18.34 -4.42
N SER A 42 11.48 -19.28 -5.38
CA SER A 42 12.58 -19.46 -6.33
C SER A 42 12.09 -20.05 -7.66
N LYS A 43 12.95 -20.01 -8.69
CA LYS A 43 12.67 -20.62 -9.99
C LYS A 43 12.34 -22.12 -9.87
N TYR A 44 13.02 -22.84 -8.98
CA TYR A 44 12.77 -24.26 -8.74
C TYR A 44 11.35 -24.49 -8.22
N HIS A 45 10.96 -23.82 -7.13
CA HIS A 45 9.62 -23.94 -6.55
C HIS A 45 8.54 -23.53 -7.55
N TYR A 46 8.79 -22.48 -8.34
CA TYR A 46 7.86 -22.04 -9.36
C TYR A 46 7.59 -23.13 -10.40
N LEU A 47 8.65 -23.74 -10.94
CA LEU A 47 8.50 -24.81 -11.93
C LEU A 47 7.83 -26.05 -11.34
N ALA A 48 8.17 -26.41 -10.10
CA ALA A 48 7.59 -27.57 -9.42
C ALA A 48 6.10 -27.38 -9.07
N LEU A 49 5.69 -26.17 -8.68
CA LEU A 49 4.40 -25.95 -8.02
C LEU A 49 3.38 -25.16 -8.85
N LYS A 50 3.79 -24.38 -9.87
CA LYS A 50 2.91 -23.43 -10.58
C LYS A 50 1.58 -24.03 -11.06
N GLN A 51 1.61 -25.28 -11.55
CA GLN A 51 0.43 -25.95 -12.09
C GLN A 51 -0.59 -26.34 -11.02
N TYR A 52 -0.17 -26.45 -9.76
CA TYR A 52 -1.03 -26.86 -8.65
C TYR A 52 -1.59 -25.67 -7.88
N VAL A 53 -0.81 -24.59 -7.75
CA VAL A 53 -1.17 -23.46 -6.86
C VAL A 53 -1.69 -22.23 -7.59
N LEU A 54 -1.16 -21.90 -8.77
CA LEU A 54 -1.53 -20.66 -9.45
C LEU A 54 -2.90 -20.74 -10.11
N LEU A 55 -3.33 -21.94 -10.52
CA LEU A 55 -4.69 -22.17 -11.02
C LEU A 55 -5.75 -21.94 -9.93
N GLY A 56 -5.40 -22.18 -8.66
CA GLY A 56 -6.27 -21.97 -7.51
C GLY A 56 -6.51 -20.50 -7.15
N LEU A 57 -5.74 -19.56 -7.71
CA LEU A 57 -5.86 -18.11 -7.46
C LEU A 57 -6.81 -17.40 -8.44
N SER A 58 -7.78 -18.11 -9.01
CA SER A 58 -8.67 -17.58 -10.05
C SER A 58 -9.71 -16.60 -9.50
N ASP A 59 -10.05 -16.66 -8.21
CA ASP A 59 -11.01 -15.77 -7.58
C ASP A 59 -10.38 -14.40 -7.21
N ILE A 60 -11.18 -13.34 -7.35
CA ILE A 60 -10.72 -11.98 -7.03
C ILE A 60 -10.37 -11.85 -5.54
N ALA A 61 -11.10 -12.55 -4.66
CA ALA A 61 -10.90 -12.48 -3.23
C ALA A 61 -9.60 -13.19 -2.79
N GLY A 62 -9.33 -14.40 -3.29
CA GLY A 62 -8.06 -15.10 -3.07
C GLY A 62 -6.88 -14.33 -3.63
N LYS A 63 -7.00 -13.73 -4.82
CA LYS A 63 -5.95 -12.84 -5.34
C LYS A 63 -5.68 -11.65 -4.41
N ARG A 64 -6.70 -11.05 -3.78
CA ARG A 64 -6.49 -9.98 -2.78
C ARG A 64 -5.77 -10.49 -1.54
N ARG A 65 -6.20 -11.62 -0.99
CA ARG A 65 -5.55 -12.24 0.18
C ARG A 65 -4.09 -12.58 -0.13
N PHE A 66 -3.83 -13.14 -1.30
CA PHE A 66 -2.49 -13.43 -1.81
C PHE A 66 -1.60 -12.20 -1.90
N LEU A 67 -2.09 -11.10 -2.49
CA LEU A 67 -1.31 -9.87 -2.61
C LEU A 67 -1.00 -9.24 -1.24
N ARG A 68 -1.90 -9.38 -0.25
CA ARG A 68 -1.67 -8.91 1.12
C ARG A 68 -0.56 -9.64 1.84
N LEU A 69 -0.29 -10.90 1.50
CA LEU A 69 0.87 -11.62 2.06
C LEU A 69 2.17 -10.87 1.74
N PHE A 70 2.31 -10.36 0.52
CA PHE A 70 3.49 -9.60 0.11
C PHE A 70 3.59 -8.21 0.73
N GLU A 71 2.48 -7.59 1.17
CA GLU A 71 2.55 -6.30 1.87
C GLU A 71 3.34 -6.40 3.19
N VAL A 72 3.42 -7.59 3.77
CA VAL A 72 4.15 -7.81 5.01
C VAL A 72 5.66 -7.73 4.80
N ASP A 73 6.14 -8.33 3.71
CA ASP A 73 7.57 -8.47 3.41
C ASP A 73 8.08 -7.34 2.49
N LEU A 74 7.20 -6.73 1.70
CA LEU A 74 7.54 -5.67 0.74
C LEU A 74 7.08 -4.30 1.26
N ALA A 75 7.94 -3.64 2.03
CA ALA A 75 7.64 -2.37 2.69
C ALA A 75 7.16 -1.27 1.72
N GLU A 76 7.76 -1.19 0.53
CA GLU A 76 7.44 -0.17 -0.47
C GLU A 76 6.15 -0.42 -1.26
N TYR A 77 5.48 -1.56 -1.02
CA TYR A 77 4.37 -2.00 -1.84
C TYR A 77 3.06 -2.09 -1.03
N ILE A 78 1.96 -1.74 -1.70
CA ILE A 78 0.58 -1.86 -1.18
C ILE A 78 -0.28 -2.57 -2.23
N ALA A 79 -1.14 -3.46 -1.75
CA ALA A 79 -2.15 -4.16 -2.53
C ALA A 79 -3.41 -3.30 -2.62
N CYS A 80 -3.76 -2.87 -3.83
CA CYS A 80 -5.00 -2.14 -4.06
C CYS A 80 -6.20 -3.08 -3.88
N HIS A 81 -7.14 -2.66 -3.02
CA HIS A 81 -8.39 -3.40 -2.77
C HIS A 81 -9.27 -3.45 -4.02
N CYS A 82 -9.34 -2.39 -4.80
CA CYS A 82 -10.20 -2.32 -6.00
C CYS A 82 -9.66 -3.15 -7.17
N CYS A 83 -8.35 -3.07 -7.45
CA CYS A 83 -7.78 -3.56 -8.70
C CYS A 83 -6.98 -4.87 -8.57
N SER A 84 -6.80 -5.38 -7.35
CA SER A 84 -5.98 -6.57 -7.07
C SER A 84 -4.62 -6.50 -7.78
N ILE A 85 -3.93 -5.38 -7.59
CA ILE A 85 -2.54 -5.16 -8.01
C ILE A 85 -1.72 -4.73 -6.81
N LEU A 86 -0.45 -5.10 -6.83
CA LEU A 86 0.55 -4.56 -5.94
C LEU A 86 1.22 -3.36 -6.61
N TYR A 87 1.30 -2.22 -5.94
CA TYR A 87 1.95 -1.01 -6.49
C TYR A 87 2.87 -0.37 -5.46
N ARG A 88 3.89 0.34 -5.95
CA ARG A 88 4.81 1.10 -5.10
C ARG A 88 4.11 2.35 -4.57
N TRP A 89 3.87 2.43 -3.27
CA TRP A 89 3.04 3.50 -2.70
C TRP A 89 3.71 4.88 -2.79
N LYS A 90 5.05 4.94 -2.64
CA LYS A 90 5.84 6.17 -2.77
C LYS A 90 5.73 6.80 -4.17
N ALA A 91 5.64 5.97 -5.20
CA ALA A 91 5.48 6.43 -6.58
C ALA A 91 4.11 7.08 -6.84
N CYS A 92 3.16 6.95 -5.89
CA CYS A 92 1.82 7.53 -5.96
C CYS A 92 1.59 8.63 -4.91
N ALA A 93 2.65 9.09 -4.24
CA ALA A 93 2.61 10.26 -3.37
C ALA A 93 2.17 11.51 -4.15
N PRO A 94 1.54 12.51 -3.50
CA PRO A 94 1.18 12.57 -2.07
C PRO A 94 -0.18 11.92 -1.75
N ARG A 95 -0.87 11.35 -2.76
CA ARG A 95 -2.22 10.80 -2.57
C ARG A 95 -2.19 9.36 -2.09
N TYR A 96 -1.09 8.65 -2.37
CA TYR A 96 -0.87 7.23 -2.02
C TYR A 96 -1.92 6.29 -2.62
N GLU A 97 -2.57 6.74 -3.68
CA GLU A 97 -3.67 6.07 -4.32
C GLU A 97 -3.22 5.07 -5.38
N CYS A 98 -4.08 4.10 -5.68
CA CYS A 98 -3.84 3.15 -6.75
C CYS A 98 -3.70 3.84 -8.13
N PRO A 99 -2.65 3.56 -8.91
CA PRO A 99 -2.44 4.20 -10.21
C PRO A 99 -3.50 3.83 -11.25
N ARG A 100 -4.18 2.68 -11.08
CA ARG A 100 -5.29 2.26 -11.96
C ARG A 100 -6.61 2.95 -11.63
N ARG A 101 -6.77 3.52 -10.42
CA ARG A 101 -7.96 4.28 -10.03
C ARG A 101 -8.08 5.56 -10.88
N TYR A 102 -6.95 6.24 -11.10
CA TYR A 102 -6.88 7.44 -11.95
C TYR A 102 -7.26 7.22 -13.42
N ARG A 103 -6.97 6.03 -13.97
CA ARG A 103 -7.28 5.75 -15.39
C ARG A 103 -8.77 5.52 -15.66
N ARG A 104 -9.60 5.27 -14.64
CA ARG A 104 -11.02 4.91 -14.80
C ARG A 104 -12.01 6.07 -14.64
N GLY A 105 -11.51 7.29 -14.56
CA GLY A 105 -12.34 8.49 -14.54
C GLY A 105 -12.71 8.91 -13.12
N MET A 106 -12.15 10.03 -12.68
CA MET A 106 -12.89 11.08 -11.98
C MET A 106 -12.03 12.35 -11.94
N TYR A 107 -12.62 13.41 -12.51
CA TYR A 107 -12.27 14.82 -12.49
C TYR A 107 -10.82 15.19 -12.84
N ARG A 108 -10.63 15.66 -14.08
CA ARG A 108 -9.78 16.83 -14.31
C ARG A 108 -10.28 17.89 -13.34
N ILE A 109 -9.61 18.06 -12.19
CA ILE A 109 -9.76 19.27 -11.41
C ILE A 109 -9.30 20.35 -12.37
N HIS A 110 -10.25 21.08 -12.93
CA HIS A 110 -9.96 22.25 -13.73
C HIS A 110 -9.16 23.19 -12.82
N THR A 111 -7.85 23.24 -13.02
CA THR A 111 -7.00 24.33 -12.54
C THR A 111 -7.37 25.59 -13.32
N LEU A 112 -8.58 26.09 -13.09
CA LEU A 112 -8.88 27.52 -13.24
C LEU A 112 -8.01 28.21 -12.18
N GLY A 113 -7.24 29.21 -12.59
CA GLY A 113 -6.13 29.85 -11.87
C GLY A 113 -6.47 30.57 -10.55
N LEU A 114 -7.36 30.02 -9.75
CA LEU A 114 -7.61 30.41 -8.37
C LEU A 114 -6.54 29.80 -7.47
N LYS A 115 -6.00 30.59 -6.54
CA LYS A 115 -5.17 30.15 -5.40
C LYS A 115 -6.00 29.32 -4.43
N TYR A 116 -6.57 28.23 -4.89
CA TYR A 116 -7.35 27.32 -4.09
C TYR A 116 -6.40 26.39 -3.34
N CYS A 117 -6.58 26.30 -2.03
CA CYS A 117 -5.97 25.23 -1.24
C CYS A 117 -6.80 23.95 -1.42
N PRO A 118 -6.31 22.92 -2.15
CA PRO A 118 -7.04 21.67 -2.30
C PRO A 118 -7.13 20.86 -1.00
N GLN A 119 -6.55 21.37 0.10
CA GLN A 119 -6.77 20.87 1.45
C GLN A 119 -8.01 21.48 2.14
N HIS A 120 -8.75 22.41 1.53
CA HIS A 120 -10.00 22.96 2.11
C HIS A 120 -11.24 22.10 1.89
N TYR A 121 -11.24 21.18 0.92
CA TYR A 121 -12.30 20.20 0.80
C TYR A 121 -12.22 19.17 1.93
N PRO A 122 -13.35 18.62 2.42
CA PRO A 122 -13.31 17.38 3.19
C PRO A 122 -12.72 16.30 2.28
N ARG A 123 -11.43 15.99 2.48
CA ARG A 123 -10.79 14.89 1.75
C ARG A 123 -11.37 13.60 2.30
N GLU A 124 -12.29 12.99 1.55
CA GLU A 124 -12.51 11.56 1.66
C GLU A 124 -11.16 10.89 1.41
N LEU A 125 -10.61 10.23 2.44
CA LEU A 125 -9.39 9.46 2.27
C LEU A 125 -9.75 8.09 1.67
N PRO A 126 -9.18 7.73 0.51
CA PRO A 126 -9.26 6.38 -0.02
C PRO A 126 -8.81 5.34 1.01
N LEU A 127 -9.44 4.17 0.99
CA LEU A 127 -9.05 3.05 1.86
C LEU A 127 -7.56 2.70 1.72
N GLU A 128 -7.00 2.78 0.50
CA GLU A 128 -5.58 2.56 0.26
C GLU A 128 -4.69 3.60 0.96
N THR A 129 -5.12 4.87 0.96
CA THR A 129 -4.42 5.94 1.65
C THR A 129 -4.48 5.71 3.16
N VAL A 130 -5.65 5.37 3.71
CA VAL A 130 -5.80 5.03 5.13
C VAL A 130 -4.91 3.83 5.50
N ALA A 131 -4.92 2.77 4.69
CA ALA A 131 -4.08 1.60 4.90
C ALA A 131 -2.59 1.94 4.85
N ALA A 132 -2.16 2.83 3.95
CA ALA A 132 -0.78 3.29 3.87
C ALA A 132 -0.34 3.99 5.18
N PHE A 133 -1.15 4.92 5.70
CA PHE A 133 -0.84 5.62 6.95
C PHE A 133 -0.86 4.70 8.16
N LEU A 134 -1.83 3.77 8.25
CA LEU A 134 -1.86 2.78 9.33
C LEU A 134 -0.63 1.87 9.30
N ARG A 135 -0.22 1.40 8.12
CA ARG A 135 1.02 0.62 7.97
C ARG A 135 2.26 1.40 8.36
N GLY A 136 2.37 2.66 7.91
CA GLY A 136 3.48 3.55 8.25
C GLY A 136 3.57 3.82 9.75
N TYR A 137 2.43 3.93 10.43
CA TYR A 137 2.36 4.11 11.89
C TYR A 137 2.75 2.82 12.64
N GLU A 138 2.23 1.66 12.24
CA GLU A 138 2.45 0.38 12.94
C GLU A 138 3.84 -0.20 12.71
N ARG A 139 4.41 -0.02 11.52
CA ARG A 139 5.65 -0.70 11.08
C ARG A 139 6.80 0.27 10.75
N GLY A 140 6.55 1.57 10.83
CA GLY A 140 7.54 2.60 10.57
C GLY A 140 7.59 3.11 9.12
N PRO A 141 8.48 4.08 8.84
CA PRO A 141 8.49 4.89 7.61
C PRO A 141 8.85 4.13 6.33
N ALA A 142 9.43 2.93 6.44
CA ALA A 142 9.63 2.07 5.28
C ALA A 142 8.31 1.55 4.70
N TYR A 143 7.29 1.36 5.56
CA TYR A 143 6.04 0.70 5.23
C TYR A 143 4.90 1.66 4.87
N GLY A 144 5.07 2.96 5.06
CA GLY A 144 4.04 3.92 4.71
C GLY A 144 4.37 5.35 5.14
N PRO A 145 3.56 6.32 4.68
CA PRO A 145 3.67 7.71 5.09
C PRO A 145 3.41 7.88 6.59
N GLN A 146 3.97 8.93 7.16
CA GLN A 146 3.89 9.22 8.58
C GLN A 146 2.73 10.16 8.90
N LEU A 147 2.11 10.01 10.07
CA LEU A 147 0.88 10.77 10.44
C LEU A 147 1.06 12.29 10.38
N GLN A 148 2.29 12.79 10.59
CA GLN A 148 2.62 14.21 10.49
C GLN A 148 2.40 14.76 9.08
N GLU A 149 2.43 13.93 8.03
CA GLU A 149 2.12 14.35 6.67
C GLU A 149 0.63 14.66 6.48
N LEU A 150 -0.24 14.15 7.36
CA LEU A 150 -1.66 14.52 7.41
C LEU A 150 -1.88 15.77 8.25
N HIS A 151 -0.89 16.21 9.03
CA HIS A 151 -0.99 17.43 9.82
C HIS A 151 -0.84 18.62 8.88
N HIS A 152 -1.84 19.48 8.85
CA HIS A 152 -1.83 20.61 7.95
C HIS A 152 -2.60 21.78 8.54
N LYS A 153 -1.92 22.93 8.60
CA LYS A 153 -2.53 24.22 8.88
C LYS A 153 -2.60 25.03 7.59
N CYS A 154 -3.79 25.54 7.27
CA CYS A 154 -4.01 26.42 6.15
C CYS A 154 -4.73 27.67 6.61
N ASP A 155 -4.11 28.83 6.40
CA ASP A 155 -4.69 30.14 6.61
C ASP A 155 -4.97 30.73 5.22
N ALA A 156 -6.10 30.39 4.62
CA ALA A 156 -6.47 30.87 3.28
C ALA A 156 -7.93 31.31 3.23
N ALA A 157 -8.18 32.44 2.55
CA ALA A 157 -9.51 32.93 2.27
C ALA A 157 -10.31 31.90 1.45
N LEU A 158 -11.57 31.67 1.81
CA LEU A 158 -12.43 30.74 1.08
C LEU A 158 -12.89 31.39 -0.24
N PRO A 159 -12.57 30.82 -1.42
CA PRO A 159 -12.78 31.51 -2.69
C PRO A 159 -14.25 31.67 -3.11
N TRP A 160 -15.19 31.08 -2.37
CA TRP A 160 -16.61 31.06 -2.74
C TRP A 160 -17.41 32.26 -2.25
N HIS A 161 -16.84 33.12 -1.39
CA HIS A 161 -17.48 34.38 -1.01
C HIS A 161 -16.47 35.50 -0.87
N HIS A 162 -16.73 36.61 -1.57
CA HIS A 162 -16.00 37.89 -1.49
C HIS A 162 -16.07 38.54 -0.09
N TRP A 163 -16.81 37.91 0.82
CA TRP A 163 -17.11 38.33 2.18
C TRP A 163 -16.66 37.29 3.22
N THR A 164 -15.85 36.29 2.83
CA THR A 164 -15.48 35.24 3.78
C THR A 164 -14.43 35.75 4.77
N PRO A 165 -14.60 35.46 6.08
CA PRO A 165 -13.59 35.74 7.08
C PRO A 165 -12.33 34.93 6.79
N ASP A 166 -11.18 35.39 7.29
CA ASP A 166 -9.97 34.57 7.29
C ASP A 166 -10.24 33.29 8.08
N VAL A 167 -10.31 32.16 7.36
CA VAL A 167 -10.54 30.84 7.95
C VAL A 167 -9.19 30.14 8.09
N SER A 168 -8.77 29.92 9.33
CA SER A 168 -7.68 29.00 9.64
C SER A 168 -8.25 27.59 9.75
N ARG A 169 -7.72 26.63 8.99
CA ARG A 169 -8.00 25.21 9.13
C ARG A 169 -6.79 24.54 9.76
N ASP A 170 -7.00 23.77 10.81
CA ASP A 170 -5.98 22.91 11.42
C ASP A 170 -6.44 21.45 11.40
N THR A 171 -5.66 20.59 10.74
CA THR A 171 -5.92 19.15 10.65
C THR A 171 -4.89 18.40 11.48
N ALA A 172 -5.35 17.60 12.43
CA ALA A 172 -4.53 16.71 13.23
C ALA A 172 -4.93 15.25 12.98
N ALA A 173 -3.94 14.38 12.88
CA ALA A 173 -4.12 12.94 12.68
C ALA A 173 -3.54 12.15 13.86
N ARG A 174 -4.26 11.11 14.29
CA ARG A 174 -3.79 10.13 15.28
C ARG A 174 -4.38 8.75 14.99
N VAL A 175 -3.77 7.71 15.55
CA VAL A 175 -4.31 6.34 15.50
C VAL A 175 -4.79 5.95 16.89
N VAL A 176 -6.01 5.40 16.97
CA VAL A 176 -6.62 4.92 18.22
C VAL A 176 -7.24 3.56 17.94
N HIS A 177 -6.77 2.51 18.64
CA HIS A 177 -7.23 1.13 18.44
C HIS A 177 -7.20 0.66 16.97
N GLY A 178 -6.09 0.93 16.27
CA GLY A 178 -5.94 0.58 14.85
C GLY A 178 -6.81 1.38 13.87
N LYS A 179 -7.50 2.42 14.35
CA LYS A 179 -8.32 3.31 13.50
C LYS A 179 -7.64 4.66 13.35
N LEU A 180 -7.54 5.13 12.10
CA LEU A 180 -7.07 6.48 11.79
C LEU A 180 -8.17 7.48 12.12
N LEU A 181 -7.87 8.42 13.03
CA LEU A 181 -8.74 9.53 13.38
C LEU A 181 -8.16 10.82 12.85
N LEU A 182 -8.98 11.53 12.07
CA LEU A 182 -8.68 12.88 11.59
C LEU A 182 -9.58 13.87 12.33
N ARG A 183 -8.97 14.83 13.02
CA ARG A 183 -9.68 16.00 13.56
C ARG A 183 -9.33 17.19 12.69
N THR A 184 -10.34 17.78 12.06
CA THR A 184 -10.21 19.07 11.40
C THR A 184 -10.92 20.13 12.24
N SER A 185 -10.20 21.18 12.61
CA SER A 185 -10.74 22.34 13.33
C SER A 185 -10.72 23.54 12.39
N TYR A 186 -11.76 24.36 12.46
CA TYR A 186 -11.88 25.59 11.68
C TYR A 186 -12.01 26.75 12.66
N SER A 187 -11.21 27.80 12.47
CA SER A 187 -11.33 29.05 13.23
C SER A 187 -11.58 30.17 12.24
N LEU A 188 -12.53 31.04 12.55
CA LEU A 188 -12.85 32.23 11.76
C LEU A 188 -12.38 33.46 12.52
N GLN A 189 -11.59 34.31 11.86
CA GLN A 189 -11.29 35.64 12.36
C GLN A 189 -12.26 36.65 11.76
N VAL A 190 -13.12 37.23 12.59
CA VAL A 190 -14.05 38.28 12.19
C VAL A 190 -13.53 39.60 12.73
N SER A 191 -13.06 40.48 11.85
CA SER A 191 -12.73 41.86 12.19
C SER A 191 -14.04 42.64 12.32
N LEU A 192 -14.34 43.15 13.52
CA LEU A 192 -15.47 44.04 13.80
C LEU A 192 -15.13 45.49 13.45
#